data_AF-A0A6I3G828-F1
#
_entry.id   AF-A0A6I3G828-F1
#
_cell.length_a   1.000
_cell.length_b   1.000
_cell.length_c   1.000
_cell.angle_alpha   90.00
_cell.angle_beta   90.00
_cell.angle_gamma   90.00
#
_symmetry.space_group_name_H-M   'P 1'
#
loop_
_entity.id
_entity.type
_entity.pdbx_description
1 polymer ?
#
loop_
_entity_poly.entity_id
_entity_poly.type
_entity_poly.pdbx_seq_one_letter_code
_entity_poly.pdbx_strand_id
1 'polypeptide(L)'
;MPSRRIDLHSHSRYSDGSDSPAELIAEASAAGVDVLALTDHDTLAGIDEATVAIRGTGMTLVPGIELSAQVIDPLPGAVPRSVHVLGLLVDGHDAELVAEMARIRDHRADRLRLMVEKLAVDFDISWDEVR
;
A
#
# COMPACT_ATOMS: atom_id res chain seq x y z
N MET A 1 6.64 -32.17 -4.03
CA MET A 1 6.24 -30.98 -4.81
C MET A 1 7.43 -30.02 -4.77
N PRO A 2 7.77 -29.32 -5.86
CA PRO A 2 8.76 -28.25 -5.77
C PRO A 2 8.30 -27.19 -4.75
N SER A 3 9.25 -26.60 -4.04
CA SER A 3 8.99 -25.50 -3.09
C SER A 3 8.51 -24.28 -3.87
N ARG A 4 7.41 -23.66 -3.45
CA ARG A 4 6.94 -22.39 -4.02
C ARG A 4 7.64 -21.21 -3.34
N ARG A 5 8.06 -20.20 -4.12
CA ARG A 5 8.52 -18.91 -3.63
C ARG A 5 7.35 -17.96 -3.55
N ILE A 6 7.11 -17.41 -2.36
CA ILE A 6 5.91 -16.64 -2.05
C ILE A 6 6.35 -15.31 -1.43
N ASP A 7 5.81 -14.23 -1.95
CA ASP A 7 5.90 -12.89 -1.37
C ASP A 7 4.49 -12.32 -1.23
N LEU A 8 4.07 -12.02 0.01
CA LEU A 8 2.71 -11.55 0.31
C LEU A 8 2.66 -10.10 0.77
N HIS A 9 3.74 -9.34 0.56
CA HIS A 9 3.80 -7.94 0.97
C HIS A 9 4.70 -7.15 0.03
N SER A 10 4.08 -6.50 -0.96
CA SER A 10 4.78 -5.68 -1.94
C SER A 10 4.00 -4.42 -2.28
N HIS A 11 4.71 -3.40 -2.74
CA HIS A 11 4.18 -2.07 -3.03
C HIS A 11 4.54 -1.66 -4.44
N SER A 12 3.65 -0.89 -5.04
CA SER A 12 3.82 -0.25 -6.34
C SER A 12 3.78 1.28 -6.19
N ARG A 13 3.95 1.97 -7.31
CA ARG A 13 3.80 3.44 -7.40
C ARG A 13 2.41 3.96 -7.01
N TYR A 14 1.42 3.09 -6.83
CA TYR A 14 0.09 3.50 -6.35
C TYR A 14 0.09 3.86 -4.85
N SER A 15 1.12 3.49 -4.09
CA SER A 15 1.39 4.00 -2.75
C SER A 15 2.76 4.67 -2.64
N ASP A 16 3.80 3.89 -2.39
CA ASP A 16 5.17 4.33 -2.10
C ASP A 16 6.25 3.37 -2.64
N GLY A 17 5.86 2.38 -3.44
CA GLY A 17 6.78 1.60 -4.26
C GLY A 17 7.34 2.41 -5.43
N SER A 18 8.50 2.01 -5.94
CA SER A 18 9.12 2.66 -7.11
C SER A 18 8.51 2.22 -8.43
N ASP A 19 8.06 0.96 -8.50
CA ASP A 19 7.73 0.28 -9.74
C ASP A 19 6.23 0.38 -10.02
N SER A 20 5.84 0.47 -11.29
CA SER A 20 4.46 0.20 -11.69
C SER A 20 4.08 -1.25 -11.33
N PRO A 21 2.78 -1.56 -11.15
CA PRO A 21 2.34 -2.94 -10.98
C PRO A 21 2.85 -3.90 -12.07
N ALA A 22 2.96 -3.44 -13.33
CA ALA A 22 3.50 -4.25 -14.41
C ALA A 22 5.00 -4.55 -14.26
N GLU A 23 5.80 -3.54 -13.89
CA GLU A 23 7.24 -3.71 -13.64
C GLU A 23 7.48 -4.63 -12.44
N LEU A 24 6.73 -4.43 -11.35
CA LEU A 24 6.80 -5.28 -10.16
C LEU A 24 6.53 -6.76 -10.48
N ILE A 25 5.52 -7.05 -11.31
CA ILE A 25 5.23 -8.42 -11.76
C ILE A 25 6.37 -8.99 -12.60
N ALA A 26 6.96 -8.19 -13.50
CA ALA A 26 8.07 -8.63 -14.33
C ALA A 26 9.31 -8.98 -13.48
N GLU A 27 9.66 -8.13 -12.51
CA GLU A 27 10.77 -8.35 -11.58
C GLU A 27 10.54 -9.58 -10.70
N ALA A 28 9.33 -9.72 -10.14
CA ALA A 28 8.97 -10.88 -9.33
C ALA A 28 9.05 -12.19 -10.15
N SER A 29 8.61 -12.16 -11.41
CA SER A 29 8.75 -13.30 -12.34
C SER A 29 10.21 -13.64 -12.61
N ALA A 30 11.05 -12.65 -12.88
CA ALA A 30 12.49 -12.83 -13.11
C ALA A 30 13.21 -13.38 -11.86
N ALA A 31 12.76 -12.99 -10.66
CA ALA A 31 13.24 -13.51 -9.37
C ALA A 31 12.74 -14.94 -9.06
N GLY A 32 11.84 -15.49 -9.88
CA GLY A 32 11.25 -16.81 -9.70
C GLY A 32 10.21 -16.88 -8.57
N VAL A 33 9.54 -15.77 -8.27
CA VAL A 33 8.39 -15.74 -7.35
C VAL A 33 7.22 -16.46 -8.01
N ASP A 34 6.58 -17.38 -7.30
CA ASP A 34 5.42 -18.13 -7.80
C ASP A 34 4.09 -17.45 -7.40
N VAL A 35 4.07 -16.78 -6.24
CA VAL A 35 2.90 -16.09 -5.70
C VAL A 35 3.30 -14.72 -5.19
N LEU A 36 2.66 -13.67 -5.69
CA LEU A 36 2.87 -12.29 -5.27
C LEU A 36 1.55 -11.70 -4.75
N ALA A 37 1.57 -11.01 -3.60
CA ALA A 37 0.49 -10.11 -3.21
C ALA A 37 0.90 -8.65 -3.45
N LEU A 38 0.06 -7.90 -4.17
CA LEU A 38 0.15 -6.44 -4.25
C LEU A 38 -0.67 -5.86 -3.11
N THR A 39 -0.02 -5.11 -2.21
CA THR A 39 -0.59 -4.63 -0.95
C THR A 39 -0.26 -3.14 -0.74
N ASP A 40 -0.57 -2.32 -1.74
CA ASP A 40 -0.34 -0.86 -1.67
C ASP A 40 -1.01 -0.26 -0.41
N HIS A 41 -0.40 0.81 0.13
CA HIS A 41 -0.96 1.53 1.28
C HIS A 41 -2.32 2.16 0.98
N ASP A 42 -3.33 1.75 1.75
CA ASP A 42 -4.66 2.37 1.79
C ASP A 42 -5.38 2.46 0.42
N THR A 43 -5.01 1.60 -0.53
CA THR A 43 -5.56 1.63 -1.89
C THR A 43 -5.51 0.25 -2.57
N LEU A 44 -6.42 0.05 -3.52
CA LEU A 44 -6.46 -1.11 -4.42
C LEU A 44 -6.25 -0.70 -5.89
N ALA A 45 -5.85 0.55 -6.14
CA ALA A 45 -5.80 1.12 -7.48
C ALA A 45 -4.85 0.39 -8.45
N GLY A 46 -3.83 -0.31 -7.94
CA GLY A 46 -2.89 -1.09 -8.76
C GLY A 46 -3.36 -2.51 -9.11
N ILE A 47 -4.44 -3.01 -8.52
CA ILE A 47 -4.86 -4.42 -8.66
C ILE A 47 -5.24 -4.77 -10.09
N ASP A 48 -5.96 -3.91 -10.80
CA ASP A 48 -6.38 -4.17 -12.18
C ASP A 48 -5.18 -4.22 -13.13
N GLU A 49 -4.23 -3.31 -12.96
CA GLU A 49 -2.99 -3.28 -13.75
C GLU A 49 -2.16 -4.54 -13.49
N ALA A 50 -1.96 -4.93 -12.22
CA ALA A 50 -1.28 -6.18 -11.85
C ALA A 50 -1.97 -7.42 -12.42
N THR A 51 -3.31 -7.45 -12.39
CA THR A 51 -4.13 -8.55 -12.91
C THR A 51 -3.97 -8.72 -14.41
N VAL A 52 -3.78 -7.62 -15.15
CA VAL A 52 -3.45 -7.67 -16.58
C VAL A 52 -2.01 -8.14 -16.78
N ALA A 53 -1.05 -7.57 -16.05
CA ALA A 53 0.37 -7.83 -16.20
C ALA A 53 0.77 -9.29 -15.89
N ILE A 54 0.07 -9.94 -14.95
CA ILE A 54 0.39 -11.32 -14.56
C ILE A 54 -0.06 -12.38 -15.56
N ARG A 55 -0.86 -12.01 -16.57
CA ARG A 55 -1.37 -12.98 -17.56
C ARG A 55 -0.23 -13.60 -18.35
N GLY A 56 -0.14 -14.92 -18.33
CA GLY A 56 0.84 -15.68 -19.09
C GLY A 56 2.20 -15.86 -18.41
N THR A 57 2.44 -15.29 -17.23
CA THR A 57 3.70 -15.47 -16.47
C THR A 57 3.76 -16.82 -15.74
N GLY A 58 2.60 -17.45 -15.49
CA GLY A 58 2.48 -18.65 -14.65
C GLY A 58 2.46 -18.37 -13.14
N MET A 59 2.65 -17.10 -12.75
CA MET A 59 2.55 -16.66 -11.36
C MET A 59 1.10 -16.54 -10.90
N THR A 60 0.88 -16.51 -9.60
CA THR A 60 -0.40 -16.20 -8.95
C THR A 60 -0.36 -14.82 -8.31
N LEU A 61 -1.36 -13.98 -8.61
CA LEU A 61 -1.56 -12.69 -7.95
C LEU A 61 -2.53 -12.89 -6.79
N VAL A 62 -2.20 -12.34 -5.63
CA VAL A 62 -3.10 -12.20 -4.48
C VAL A 62 -3.46 -10.73 -4.34
N PRO A 63 -4.68 -10.31 -4.70
CA PRO A 63 -5.12 -8.94 -4.43
C PRO A 63 -5.08 -8.69 -2.92
N GLY A 64 -4.43 -7.60 -2.51
CA GLY A 64 -4.32 -7.24 -1.11
C GLY A 64 -4.19 -5.74 -0.90
N ILE A 65 -4.10 -5.35 0.36
CA ILE A 65 -3.99 -3.97 0.80
C ILE A 65 -3.21 -3.91 2.11
N GLU A 66 -2.43 -2.85 2.31
CA GLU A 66 -1.87 -2.52 3.60
C GLU A 66 -2.59 -1.30 4.20
N LEU A 67 -3.44 -1.53 5.20
CA LEU A 67 -4.21 -0.46 5.85
C LEU A 67 -3.39 0.19 6.97
N SER A 68 -3.25 1.52 6.90
CA SER A 68 -2.74 2.35 7.98
C SER A 68 -3.76 2.39 9.13
N ALA A 69 -3.35 1.96 10.31
CA ALA A 69 -4.21 1.94 11.49
C ALA A 69 -3.47 2.42 12.74
N GLN A 70 -4.23 2.65 13.81
CA GLN A 70 -3.68 3.01 15.10
C GLN A 70 -4.30 2.17 16.20
N VAL A 71 -3.44 1.71 17.12
CA VAL A 71 -3.89 1.14 18.39
C VAL A 71 -3.97 2.28 19.40
N ILE A 72 -5.20 2.55 19.84
CA ILE A 72 -5.48 3.52 20.90
C ILE A 72 -5.49 2.75 22.23
N ASP A 73 -4.58 3.11 23.11
CA ASP A 73 -4.54 2.55 24.46
C ASP A 73 -5.56 3.27 25.35
N PRO A 74 -6.38 2.55 26.13
CA PRO A 74 -7.38 3.17 26.98
C PRO A 74 -6.77 3.94 28.18
N LEU A 75 -5.47 3.81 28.43
CA LEU A 75 -4.81 4.52 29.53
C LEU A 75 -4.74 6.04 29.27
N PRO A 76 -5.07 6.88 30.27
CA PRO A 76 -4.95 8.34 30.15
C PRO A 76 -3.52 8.77 29.80
N GLY A 77 -3.39 9.63 28.79
CA GLY A 77 -2.09 10.16 28.34
C GLY A 77 -1.29 9.22 27.45
N ALA A 78 -1.81 8.05 27.10
CA ALA A 78 -1.14 7.17 26.15
C ALA A 78 -1.16 7.76 24.74
N VAL A 79 -0.02 7.62 24.05
CA VAL A 79 0.13 8.05 22.66
C VAL A 79 -0.35 6.92 21.74
N PRO A 80 -1.19 7.19 20.73
CA PRO A 80 -1.59 6.19 19.75
C PRO A 80 -0.37 5.57 19.07
N ARG A 81 -0.39 4.24 18.92
CA ARG A 81 0.69 3.51 18.23
C ARG A 81 0.27 3.22 16.79
N SER A 82 1.11 3.61 15.83
CA SER A 82 0.90 3.27 14.42
C SER A 82 1.09 1.77 14.22
N VAL A 83 0.16 1.13 13.51
CA VAL A 83 0.26 -0.25 13.06
C VAL A 83 -0.23 -0.33 11.63
N HIS A 84 0.27 -1.29 10.86
CA HIS A 84 -0.26 -1.60 9.54
C HIS A 84 -0.94 -2.97 9.56
N VAL A 85 -2.06 -3.07 8.86
CA VAL A 85 -2.86 -4.30 8.78
C VAL A 85 -2.91 -4.75 7.34
N LEU A 86 -2.32 -5.92 7.05
CA LEU A 86 -2.44 -6.55 5.75
C LEU A 86 -3.81 -7.22 5.60
N GLY A 87 -4.54 -6.82 4.56
CA GLY A 87 -5.71 -7.53 4.05
C GLY A 87 -5.33 -8.30 2.80
N LEU A 88 -5.59 -9.61 2.77
CA LEU A 88 -5.35 -10.46 1.60
C LEU A 88 -6.70 -10.98 1.09
N LEU A 89 -6.84 -11.06 -0.24
CA LEU A 89 -8.05 -11.48 -0.94
C LEU A 89 -9.28 -10.63 -0.56
N VAL A 90 -9.06 -9.32 -0.39
CA VAL A 90 -10.12 -8.36 -0.07
C VAL A 90 -11.01 -8.12 -1.28
N ASP A 91 -12.31 -7.90 -1.05
CA ASP A 91 -13.22 -7.44 -2.10
C ASP A 91 -13.11 -5.92 -2.25
N GLY A 92 -12.57 -5.48 -3.39
CA GLY A 92 -12.42 -4.05 -3.69
C GLY A 92 -13.73 -3.30 -3.94
N HIS A 93 -14.86 -4.00 -4.01
CA HIS A 93 -16.19 -3.40 -4.13
C HIS A 93 -16.93 -3.33 -2.79
N ASP A 94 -16.35 -3.81 -1.70
CA ASP A 94 -16.94 -3.68 -0.37
C ASP A 94 -17.07 -2.20 0.02
N ALA A 95 -18.30 -1.77 0.28
CA ALA A 95 -18.59 -0.36 0.48
C ALA A 95 -17.96 0.20 1.77
N GLU A 96 -17.82 -0.61 2.82
CA GLU A 96 -17.21 -0.19 4.08
C GLU A 96 -15.70 -0.02 3.92
N LEU A 97 -15.04 -0.99 3.28
CA LEU A 97 -13.62 -0.91 2.97
C LEU A 97 -13.31 0.29 2.06
N VAL A 98 -14.12 0.52 1.02
CA VAL A 98 -13.95 1.67 0.11
C VAL A 98 -14.06 3.00 0.87
N ALA A 99 -15.07 3.12 1.74
CA ALA A 99 -15.25 4.32 2.56
C ALA A 99 -14.07 4.53 3.53
N GLU A 100 -13.60 3.45 4.17
CA GLU A 100 -12.50 3.53 5.13
C GLU A 100 -11.16 3.88 4.46
N MET A 101 -10.85 3.28 3.30
CA MET A 101 -9.69 3.65 2.49
C MET A 101 -9.69 5.14 2.13
N ALA A 102 -10.85 5.69 1.72
CA ALA A 102 -10.97 7.11 1.40
C ALA A 102 -10.69 7.97 2.65
N ARG A 103 -11.29 7.62 3.79
CA ARG A 103 -11.09 8.32 5.06
C ARG A 103 -9.61 8.34 5.46
N ILE A 104 -8.92 7.20 5.37
CA ILE A 104 -7.50 7.10 5.75
C ILE A 104 -6.62 7.96 4.83
N ARG A 105 -6.86 7.93 3.51
CA ARG A 105 -6.11 8.74 2.54
C ARG A 105 -6.30 10.25 2.76
N ASP A 106 -7.51 10.69 3.09
CA ASP A 106 -7.78 12.10 3.41
C ASP A 106 -6.97 12.55 4.63
N HIS A 107 -6.95 11.75 5.70
CA HIS A 107 -6.13 12.02 6.89
C HIS A 107 -4.62 12.03 6.58
N ARG A 108 -4.15 11.21 5.62
CA ARG A 108 -2.75 11.22 5.19
C ARG A 108 -2.39 12.55 4.52
N ALA A 109 -3.25 13.08 3.65
CA ALA A 109 -3.00 14.36 2.98
C ALA A 109 -2.90 15.52 3.99
N ASP A 110 -3.80 15.58 4.96
CA ASP A 110 -3.76 16.61 6.01
C ASP A 110 -2.51 16.50 6.87
N ARG A 111 -2.12 15.27 7.26
CA ARG A 111 -0.89 15.04 8.03
C ARG A 111 0.35 15.47 7.24
N LEU A 112 0.43 15.14 5.94
CA LEU A 112 1.57 15.51 5.10
C LEU A 112 1.72 17.03 4.98
N ARG A 113 0.61 17.77 4.82
CA ARG A 113 0.66 19.24 4.84
C ARG A 113 1.24 19.78 6.15
N LEU A 114 0.76 19.29 7.29
CA LEU A 114 1.29 19.68 8.60
C LEU A 114 2.78 19.32 8.77
N MET A 115 3.22 18.20 8.19
CA MET A 115 4.64 17.83 8.19
C MET A 115 5.48 18.80 7.36
N VAL A 116 5.01 19.16 6.16
CA VAL A 116 5.68 20.16 5.31
C VAL A 116 5.74 21.52 6.01
N GLU A 117 4.64 21.99 6.62
CA GLU A 117 4.63 23.24 7.38
C GLU A 117 5.67 23.27 8.50
N LYS A 118 5.86 22.14 9.20
CA LYS A 118 6.87 22.03 10.26
C LYS A 118 8.28 21.97 9.71
N LEU A 119 8.50 21.26 8.60
CA LEU A 119 9.82 21.14 7.98
C LEU A 119 10.25 22.42 7.28
N ALA A 120 9.32 23.19 6.72
CA ALA A 120 9.56 24.45 6.03
C ALA A 120 10.16 25.54 6.94
N VAL A 121 10.14 25.35 8.27
CA VAL A 121 10.84 26.20 9.23
C VAL A 121 12.36 26.09 9.08
N ASP A 122 12.86 24.89 8.77
CA ASP A 122 14.29 24.57 8.76
C ASP A 122 14.82 24.22 7.36
N PHE A 123 13.94 23.89 6.41
CA PHE A 123 14.30 23.42 5.07
C PHE A 123 13.51 24.17 3.98
N ASP A 124 14.14 24.38 2.82
CA ASP A 124 13.46 24.92 1.63
C ASP A 124 12.65 23.79 0.97
N ILE A 125 11.43 23.58 1.48
CA ILE A 125 10.48 22.60 0.99
C ILE A 125 9.07 23.20 1.00
N SER A 126 8.32 22.92 -0.06
CA SER A 126 6.96 23.39 -0.24
C SER A 126 5.99 22.23 -0.47
N TRP A 127 4.69 22.48 -0.27
CA TRP A 127 3.65 21.48 -0.54
C TRP A 127 3.58 21.11 -2.03
N ASP A 128 3.90 22.05 -2.93
CA ASP A 128 3.88 21.81 -4.36
C ASP A 128 4.94 20.82 -4.84
N GLU A 129 6.02 20.64 -4.06
CA GLU A 129 7.07 19.65 -4.34
C GLU A 129 6.71 18.24 -3.85
N VAL A 130 5.71 18.11 -2.98
CA VAL A 130 5.36 16.85 -2.29
C VAL A 130 4.06 16.23 -2.80
N ARG A 131 3.14 17.04 -3.34
CA ARG A 131 1.77 16.61 -3.69
C ARG A 131 1.66 15.77 -4.96
#